data_AF-A0A821XPK6-F1
#
_entry.id   AF-A0A821XPK6-F1
#
_cell.length_a   1.000
_cell.length_b   1.000
_cell.length_c   1.000
_cell.angle_alpha   90.00
_cell.angle_beta   90.00
_cell.angle_gamma   90.00
#
_symmetry.space_group_name_H-M   'P 1'
#
loop_
_entity.id
_entity.type
_entity.pdbx_description
1 polymer ?
#
loop_
_entity_poly.entity_id
_entity_poly.type
_entity_poly.pdbx_seq_one_letter_code
_entity_poly.pdbx_strand_id
1 'polypeptide(L)'
;MRTTLTAPSNMTSYEIIVNTGNKRYSGTDSQVYITLFGNNGKQTGKIHLKNSNNKDPFKRNQADKFRVQGEYIGELIKLRIEHDNTGRFPGWFLDRIFLTDLNDPNTKYMATCNKWLAKDEGDRQLSRELLLKKQTNEIIRNNQYKVTVYTGNRKDAGTDADVFITLYGNLGETNAIRLASNKKSFEAGQKDEFMIECTTVCELNKILIAHN
;
A
#
# COMPACT_ATOMS: atom_id res chain seq x y z
N MET A 1 10.65 53.03 -6.88
CA MET A 1 9.76 51.89 -7.17
C MET A 1 10.60 50.63 -7.07
N ARG A 2 10.38 49.78 -6.06
CA ARG A 2 11.09 48.49 -5.90
C ARG A 2 10.18 47.41 -6.48
N THR A 3 10.60 46.77 -7.55
CA THR A 3 9.88 45.66 -8.17
C THR A 3 10.65 44.38 -7.88
N THR A 4 10.10 43.50 -7.05
CA THR A 4 10.64 42.15 -6.84
C THR A 4 9.96 41.18 -7.79
N LEU A 5 10.73 40.60 -8.70
CA LEU A 5 10.33 39.44 -9.51
C LEU A 5 10.46 38.18 -8.63
N THR A 6 9.35 37.62 -8.18
CA THR A 6 9.34 36.27 -7.58
C THR A 6 9.36 35.25 -8.72
N ALA A 7 10.38 34.39 -8.75
CA ALA A 7 10.41 33.23 -9.63
C ALA A 7 9.16 32.36 -9.42
N PRO A 8 8.63 31.70 -10.47
CA PRO A 8 7.49 30.80 -10.30
C PRO A 8 7.82 29.72 -9.27
N SER A 9 6.86 29.42 -8.38
CA SER A 9 7.04 28.43 -7.34
C SER A 9 7.21 27.04 -7.96
N ASN A 10 8.42 26.46 -7.86
CA ASN A 10 8.68 25.06 -8.23
C ASN A 10 8.13 24.09 -7.17
N MET A 11 6.91 24.30 -6.70
CA MET A 11 6.24 23.46 -5.71
C MET A 11 5.29 22.49 -6.42
N THR A 12 5.26 21.25 -5.95
CA THR A 12 4.27 20.24 -6.34
C THR A 12 3.62 19.65 -5.09
N SER A 13 2.54 18.92 -5.30
CA SER A 13 1.89 18.12 -4.27
C SER A 13 2.24 16.65 -4.46
N TYR A 14 2.58 15.97 -3.37
CA TYR A 14 2.81 14.53 -3.35
C TYR A 14 1.70 13.85 -2.55
N GLU A 15 1.19 12.74 -3.06
CA GLU A 15 0.34 11.81 -2.31
C GLU A 15 1.20 10.67 -1.78
N ILE A 16 1.18 10.46 -0.47
CA ILE A 16 1.97 9.45 0.24
C ILE A 16 0.99 8.54 0.97
N ILE A 17 1.07 7.25 0.73
CA ILE A 17 0.31 6.25 1.48
C ILE A 17 1.29 5.42 2.28
N VAL A 18 1.17 5.46 3.61
CA VAL A 18 2.04 4.74 4.53
C VAL A 18 1.28 3.56 5.10
N ASN A 19 1.83 2.35 4.92
CA ASN A 19 1.23 1.12 5.44
C ASN A 19 2.00 0.68 6.69
N THR A 20 1.34 0.74 7.84
CA THR A 20 1.86 0.19 9.09
C THR A 20 1.55 -1.30 9.15
N GLY A 21 2.55 -2.13 9.44
CA GLY A 21 2.38 -3.58 9.37
C GLY A 21 1.50 -4.16 10.48
N ASN A 22 1.23 -5.46 10.41
CA ASN A 22 0.26 -6.15 11.26
C ASN A 22 0.89 -6.85 12.50
N LYS A 23 2.13 -6.54 12.85
CA LYS A 23 2.79 -7.11 14.04
C LYS A 23 2.15 -6.58 15.33
N ARG A 24 2.29 -7.31 16.44
CA ARG A 24 1.84 -6.82 17.74
C ARG A 24 2.61 -5.53 18.07
N TYR A 25 1.90 -4.50 18.54
CA TYR A 25 2.48 -3.17 18.86
C TYR A 25 3.18 -2.46 17.69
N SER A 26 2.77 -2.76 16.45
CA SER A 26 3.39 -2.16 15.26
C SER A 26 3.07 -0.69 15.01
N GLY A 27 2.06 -0.13 15.69
CA GLY A 27 1.66 1.26 15.53
C GLY A 27 2.50 2.21 16.39
N THR A 28 2.55 3.48 15.99
CA THR A 28 3.31 4.51 16.70
C THR A 28 2.48 5.74 17.02
N ASP A 29 2.85 6.40 18.12
CA ASP A 29 2.35 7.73 18.49
C ASP A 29 3.42 8.82 18.27
N SER A 30 4.57 8.47 17.67
CA SER A 30 5.63 9.42 17.33
C SER A 30 5.24 10.32 16.16
N GLN A 31 5.90 11.48 16.05
CA GLN A 31 5.79 12.31 14.86
C GLN A 31 6.64 11.70 13.74
N VAL A 32 6.00 11.47 12.59
CA VAL A 32 6.62 10.83 11.43
C VAL A 32 6.94 11.86 10.34
N TYR A 33 8.14 11.77 9.78
CA TYR A 33 8.65 12.68 8.77
C TYR A 33 9.16 11.93 7.56
N ILE A 34 9.06 12.58 6.40
CA ILE A 34 9.56 12.06 5.13
C ILE A 34 10.43 13.10 4.41
N THR A 35 11.45 12.62 3.71
CA THR A 35 12.23 13.39 2.74
C THR A 35 12.28 12.61 1.43
N LEU A 36 11.96 13.26 0.32
CA LEU A 36 11.96 12.66 -1.01
C LEU A 36 13.22 13.07 -1.77
N PHE A 37 13.76 12.19 -2.59
CA PHE A 37 14.99 12.42 -3.36
C PHE A 37 14.74 12.15 -4.84
N GLY A 38 15.18 13.09 -5.68
CA GLY A 38 15.00 13.07 -7.12
C GLY A 38 16.25 12.58 -7.86
N ASN A 39 16.06 12.14 -9.09
CA ASN A 39 17.13 11.66 -9.98
C ASN A 39 18.16 12.74 -10.36
N ASN A 40 17.80 14.01 -10.24
CA ASN A 40 18.65 15.17 -10.52
C ASN A 40 19.51 15.61 -9.32
N GLY A 41 19.53 14.83 -8.24
CA GLY A 41 20.26 15.14 -7.00
C GLY A 41 19.56 16.12 -6.06
N LYS A 42 18.37 16.64 -6.42
CA LYS A 42 17.54 17.45 -5.52
C LYS A 42 16.82 16.57 -4.50
N GLN A 43 16.46 17.18 -3.39
CA GLN A 43 15.64 16.57 -2.34
C GLN A 43 14.62 17.58 -1.85
N THR A 44 13.51 17.08 -1.30
CA THR A 44 12.62 17.95 -0.54
C THR A 44 13.26 18.31 0.81
N GLY A 45 12.65 19.25 1.52
CA GLY A 45 12.88 19.36 2.97
C GLY A 45 12.36 18.14 3.73
N LYS A 46 12.55 18.15 5.05
CA LYS A 46 11.90 17.22 5.98
C LYS A 46 10.43 17.62 6.13
N ILE A 47 9.53 16.78 5.64
CA ILE A 47 8.08 17.03 5.61
C ILE A 47 7.42 16.23 6.73
N HIS A 48 6.60 16.90 7.54
CA HIS A 48 5.85 16.26 8.63
C HIS A 48 4.53 15.65 8.12
N LEU A 49 4.32 14.35 8.37
CA LEU A 49 3.12 13.60 7.99
C LEU A 49 2.03 13.73 9.07
N LYS A 50 1.36 14.89 9.13
CA LYS A 50 0.34 15.20 10.16
C LYS A 50 -1.11 15.18 9.65
N ASN A 51 -1.35 15.52 8.40
CA ASN A 51 -2.69 15.72 7.85
C ASN A 51 -3.09 14.50 7.01
N SER A 52 -3.44 13.42 7.69
CA SER A 52 -3.89 12.17 7.05
C SER A 52 -5.40 12.14 6.82
N ASN A 53 -5.87 11.22 5.98
CA ASN A 53 -7.30 10.90 5.85
C ASN A 53 -7.90 10.25 7.10
N ASN A 54 -7.09 9.63 7.94
CA ASN A 54 -7.47 9.08 9.25
C ASN A 54 -7.14 10.08 10.38
N LYS A 55 -8.01 10.15 11.38
CA LYS A 55 -7.82 11.04 12.55
C LYS A 55 -6.64 10.63 13.43
N ASP A 56 -6.33 9.33 13.43
CA ASP A 56 -5.28 8.74 14.25
C ASP A 56 -4.43 7.82 13.35
N PRO A 57 -3.40 8.39 12.69
CA PRO A 57 -2.60 7.66 11.72
C PRO A 57 -1.58 6.71 12.39
N PHE A 58 -0.98 5.86 11.56
CA PHE A 58 0.11 4.94 11.91
C PHE A 58 -0.28 3.87 12.93
N LYS A 59 -1.54 3.43 12.95
CA LYS A 59 -1.95 2.28 13.76
C LYS A 59 -1.66 0.97 13.07
N ARG A 60 -1.56 -0.08 13.88
CA ARG A 60 -1.33 -1.44 13.42
C ARG A 60 -2.29 -1.81 12.29
N ASN A 61 -1.74 -2.34 11.19
CA ASN A 61 -2.50 -2.81 10.03
C ASN A 61 -3.36 -1.71 9.36
N GLN A 62 -2.91 -0.46 9.44
CA GLN A 62 -3.58 0.70 8.84
C GLN A 62 -2.78 1.23 7.65
N ALA A 63 -3.51 1.71 6.65
CA ALA A 63 -2.96 2.50 5.55
C ALA A 63 -3.42 3.95 5.70
N ASP A 64 -2.46 4.87 5.75
CA ASP A 64 -2.67 6.29 6.00
C ASP A 64 -2.21 7.12 4.81
N LYS A 65 -3.13 7.91 4.25
CA LYS A 65 -2.90 8.76 3.10
C LYS A 65 -2.66 10.20 3.52
N PHE A 66 -1.56 10.77 3.06
CA PHE A 66 -1.16 12.15 3.27
C PHE A 66 -1.02 12.85 1.93
N ARG A 67 -1.50 14.10 1.87
CA ARG A 67 -1.17 15.02 0.78
C ARG A 67 -0.26 16.11 1.32
N VAL A 68 0.92 16.22 0.77
CA VAL A 68 1.95 17.15 1.23
C VAL A 68 2.45 18.01 0.09
N GLN A 69 2.81 19.25 0.39
CA GLN A 69 3.48 20.12 -0.56
C GLN A 69 4.99 20.04 -0.36
N GLY A 70 5.72 20.06 -1.47
CA GLY A 70 7.19 20.08 -1.46
C GLY A 70 7.73 20.59 -2.78
N GLU A 71 9.04 20.84 -2.82
CA GLU A 71 9.70 21.23 -4.07
C GLU A 71 9.57 20.11 -5.11
N TYR A 72 9.42 20.48 -6.37
CA TYR A 72 9.52 19.57 -7.50
C TYR A 72 10.98 19.15 -7.69
N ILE A 73 11.23 17.85 -7.50
CA ILE A 73 12.57 17.26 -7.50
C ILE A 73 12.84 16.39 -8.73
N GLY A 74 11.95 16.37 -9.73
CA GLY A 74 12.08 15.47 -10.88
C GLY A 74 11.67 14.04 -10.53
N GLU A 75 12.22 13.06 -11.23
CA GLU A 75 11.81 11.65 -11.05
C GLU A 75 12.24 11.15 -9.67
N LEU A 76 11.29 10.57 -8.92
CA LEU A 76 11.52 10.07 -7.57
C LEU A 76 12.35 8.78 -7.60
N ILE A 77 13.48 8.75 -6.87
CA ILE A 77 14.41 7.61 -6.84
C ILE A 77 14.48 6.91 -5.48
N LYS A 78 14.35 7.67 -4.39
CA LYS A 78 14.35 7.14 -3.02
C LYS A 78 13.60 8.08 -2.10
N LEU A 79 13.26 7.58 -0.92
CA LEU A 79 12.78 8.38 0.19
C LEU A 79 13.59 8.08 1.45
N ARG A 80 13.55 9.00 2.40
CA ARG A 80 13.90 8.75 3.80
C ARG A 80 12.63 8.90 4.63
N ILE A 81 12.30 7.88 5.41
CA ILE A 81 11.21 7.92 6.41
C ILE A 81 11.84 7.82 7.79
N GLU A 82 11.38 8.65 8.73
CA GLU A 82 11.91 8.69 10.09
C GLU A 82 10.87 9.17 11.09
N HIS A 83 11.08 8.86 12.37
CA HIS A 83 10.25 9.38 13.45
C HIS A 83 11.11 9.93 14.59
N ASP A 84 10.53 10.79 15.41
CA ASP A 84 11.23 11.48 16.51
C ASP A 84 11.30 10.69 17.82
N ASN A 85 10.74 9.47 17.85
CA ASN A 85 10.67 8.60 19.02
C ASN A 85 9.96 9.25 20.23
N THR A 86 9.01 10.13 19.98
CA THR A 86 8.12 10.69 21.00
C THR A 86 6.85 9.84 21.16
N GLY A 87 5.99 10.21 22.13
CA GLY A 87 4.74 9.50 22.40
C GLY A 87 4.90 8.32 23.37
N ARG A 88 3.79 7.61 23.62
CA ARG A 88 3.75 6.52 24.60
C ARG A 88 4.33 5.22 24.04
N PHE A 89 4.06 4.96 22.77
CA PHE A 89 4.57 3.78 22.05
C PHE A 89 5.30 4.26 20.79
N PRO A 90 6.60 4.60 20.91
CA PRO A 90 7.34 5.20 19.80
C PRO A 90 7.77 4.18 18.73
N GLY A 91 7.93 2.91 19.09
CA GLY A 91 8.34 1.86 18.18
C GLY A 91 7.32 1.65 17.06
N TRP A 92 7.80 1.52 15.83
CA TRP A 92 6.94 1.47 14.65
C TRP A 92 7.38 0.35 13.71
N PHE A 93 6.48 -0.55 13.33
CA PHE A 93 6.77 -1.51 12.28
C PHE A 93 6.19 -1.04 10.95
N LEU A 94 7.05 -0.48 10.11
CA LEU A 94 6.69 -0.02 8.77
C LEU A 94 6.71 -1.19 7.79
N ASP A 95 5.60 -1.45 7.11
CA ASP A 95 5.53 -2.45 6.02
C ASP A 95 6.05 -1.84 4.71
N ARG A 96 5.34 -0.84 4.17
CA ARG A 96 5.63 -0.25 2.86
C ARG A 96 5.07 1.16 2.71
N ILE A 97 5.52 1.86 1.69
CA ILE A 97 5.06 3.20 1.32
C ILE A 97 4.75 3.24 -0.19
N PHE A 98 3.63 3.84 -0.55
CA PHE A 98 3.32 4.26 -1.92
C PHE A 98 3.44 5.77 -2.06
N LEU A 99 3.90 6.22 -3.22
CA LEU A 99 4.16 7.62 -3.50
C LEU A 99 3.73 7.97 -4.92
N THR A 100 3.09 9.13 -5.07
CA THR A 100 2.70 9.70 -6.36
C THR A 100 3.00 11.19 -6.35
N ASP A 101 3.74 11.67 -7.35
CA ASP A 101 3.81 13.11 -7.67
C ASP A 101 2.51 13.48 -8.39
N LEU A 102 1.74 14.44 -7.85
CA LEU A 102 0.46 14.82 -8.45
C LEU A 102 0.62 15.64 -9.74
N ASN A 103 1.84 16.03 -10.12
CA ASN A 103 2.14 16.53 -11.46
C ASN A 103 2.19 15.40 -12.52
N ASP A 104 2.47 14.16 -12.12
CA ASP A 104 2.38 12.97 -12.97
C ASP A 104 1.62 11.84 -12.24
N PRO A 105 0.27 11.97 -12.13
CA PRO A 105 -0.53 11.04 -11.33
C PRO A 105 -0.59 9.62 -11.92
N ASN A 106 -0.14 9.43 -13.15
CA ASN A 106 -0.08 8.13 -13.82
C ASN A 106 1.15 7.32 -13.43
N THR A 107 2.16 7.96 -12.84
CA THR A 107 3.35 7.29 -12.33
C THR A 107 3.23 7.08 -10.83
N LYS A 108 3.20 5.81 -10.41
CA LYS A 108 3.20 5.44 -8.99
C LYS A 108 4.55 4.86 -8.61
N TYR A 109 4.92 5.02 -7.35
CA TYR A 109 6.14 4.45 -6.79
C TYR A 109 5.82 3.65 -5.54
N MET A 110 6.59 2.59 -5.29
CA MET A 110 6.48 1.77 -4.10
C MET A 110 7.86 1.52 -3.48
N ALA A 111 7.93 1.61 -2.15
CA ALA A 111 9.08 1.22 -1.35
C ALA A 111 8.65 0.23 -0.27
N THR A 112 9.33 -0.91 -0.16
CA THR A 112 9.12 -1.88 0.91
C THR A 112 10.13 -1.66 2.02
N CYS A 113 9.69 -1.70 3.28
CA CYS A 113 10.54 -1.57 4.46
C CYS A 113 10.58 -2.86 5.27
N ASN A 114 9.42 -3.36 5.73
CA ASN A 114 9.25 -4.54 6.57
C ASN A 114 10.20 -4.63 7.78
N LYS A 115 10.42 -3.49 8.45
CA LYS A 115 11.34 -3.38 9.59
C LYS A 115 10.76 -2.54 10.72
N TRP A 116 11.27 -2.81 11.92
CA TRP A 116 11.05 -1.96 13.08
C TRP A 116 11.91 -0.70 12.98
N LEU A 117 11.27 0.46 13.15
CA LEU A 117 11.87 1.74 13.45
C LEU A 117 11.63 1.99 14.93
N ALA A 118 12.60 1.65 15.76
CA ALA A 118 12.50 1.68 17.22
C ALA A 118 13.91 1.72 17.81
N LYS A 119 14.08 2.13 19.08
CA LYS A 119 15.37 2.07 19.78
C LYS A 119 15.64 0.71 20.43
N ASP A 120 14.58 -0.01 20.75
CA ASP A 120 14.54 -1.24 21.53
C ASP A 120 14.20 -2.48 20.69
N GLU A 121 13.73 -2.31 19.45
CA GLU A 121 13.41 -3.39 18.53
C GLU A 121 14.24 -3.35 17.23
N GLY A 122 14.29 -4.48 16.52
CA GLY A 122 14.93 -4.60 15.21
C GLY A 122 16.42 -4.27 15.23
N ASP A 123 16.84 -3.39 14.32
CA ASP A 123 18.23 -2.90 14.20
C ASP A 123 18.48 -1.61 14.99
N ARG A 124 17.53 -1.21 15.84
CA ARG A 124 17.60 -0.02 16.71
C ARG A 124 17.72 1.32 15.96
N GLN A 125 17.30 1.37 14.70
CA GLN A 125 17.33 2.59 13.88
C GLN A 125 15.93 3.20 13.75
N LEU A 126 15.82 4.52 13.92
CA LEU A 126 14.55 5.27 13.82
C LEU A 126 14.26 5.84 12.43
N SER A 127 15.13 5.58 11.46
CA SER A 127 15.01 6.07 10.09
C SER A 127 15.39 5.00 9.08
N ARG A 128 14.85 5.11 7.86
CA ARG A 128 15.23 4.29 6.72
C ARG A 128 15.29 5.10 5.45
N GLU A 129 16.36 4.92 4.69
CA GLU A 129 16.36 5.27 3.26
C GLU A 129 15.89 4.06 2.46
N LEU A 130 14.88 4.27 1.62
CA LEU A 130 14.25 3.22 0.83
C LEU A 130 14.27 3.61 -0.65
N LEU A 131 14.77 2.71 -1.49
CA LEU A 131 14.71 2.86 -2.93
C LEU A 131 13.28 2.72 -3.43
N LEU A 132 12.87 3.62 -4.31
CA LEU A 132 11.55 3.61 -4.91
C LEU A 132 11.56 2.77 -6.18
N LYS A 133 10.58 1.87 -6.29
CA LYS A 133 10.31 1.12 -7.50
C LYS A 133 9.16 1.78 -8.23
N LYS A 134 9.41 2.24 -9.46
CA LYS A 134 8.38 2.77 -10.36
C LYS A 134 7.40 1.66 -10.71
N GLN A 135 6.12 1.88 -10.42
CA GLN A 135 5.01 1.07 -10.86
C GLN A 135 4.39 1.77 -12.06
N THR A 136 4.71 1.28 -13.26
CA THR A 136 4.08 1.75 -14.48
C THR A 136 2.70 1.09 -14.63
N ASN A 137 1.77 1.76 -15.31
CA ASN A 137 0.41 1.27 -15.60
C ASN A 137 0.35 -0.08 -16.33
N GLU A 138 1.47 -0.63 -16.80
CA GLU A 138 1.52 -2.01 -17.30
C GLU A 138 1.28 -3.05 -16.20
N ILE A 139 1.62 -2.73 -14.95
CA ILE A 139 1.37 -3.59 -13.79
C ILE A 139 -0.08 -3.44 -13.31
N ILE A 140 -0.71 -2.29 -13.52
CA ILE A 140 -2.13 -2.00 -13.19
C ILE A 140 -3.05 -2.34 -14.37
N ARG A 141 -2.72 -3.38 -15.15
CA ARG A 141 -3.67 -3.98 -16.08
C ARG A 141 -4.51 -5.02 -15.34
N ASN A 142 -5.69 -5.31 -15.89
CA ASN A 142 -6.41 -6.53 -15.52
C ASN A 142 -5.43 -7.70 -15.61
N ASN A 143 -5.34 -8.45 -14.52
CA ASN A 143 -4.50 -9.63 -14.43
C ASN A 143 -5.41 -10.85 -14.34
N GLN A 144 -4.97 -11.95 -14.95
CA GLN A 144 -5.73 -13.18 -14.96
C GLN A 144 -5.23 -14.08 -13.83
N TYR A 145 -6.11 -14.42 -12.89
CA TYR A 145 -5.82 -15.31 -11.78
C TYR A 145 -6.47 -16.67 -12.02
N LYS A 146 -5.71 -17.73 -11.77
CA LYS A 146 -6.24 -19.09 -11.71
C LYS A 146 -6.62 -19.42 -10.27
N VAL A 147 -7.92 -19.60 -10.02
CA VAL A 147 -8.46 -19.99 -8.72
C VAL A 147 -8.76 -21.48 -8.76
N THR A 148 -8.18 -22.24 -7.83
CA THR A 148 -8.48 -23.66 -7.65
C THR A 148 -9.27 -23.84 -6.36
N VAL A 149 -10.47 -24.38 -6.48
CA VAL A 149 -11.36 -24.66 -5.35
C VAL A 149 -11.40 -26.15 -5.10
N TYR A 150 -11.24 -26.55 -3.84
CA TYR A 150 -11.39 -27.93 -3.39
C TYR A 150 -12.61 -28.00 -2.48
N THR A 151 -13.64 -28.71 -2.92
CA THR A 151 -14.85 -28.91 -2.12
C THR A 151 -14.67 -30.13 -1.22
N GLY A 152 -15.08 -30.02 0.04
CA GLY A 152 -14.99 -31.11 1.00
C GLY A 152 -15.70 -32.38 0.52
N ASN A 153 -15.24 -33.56 0.96
CA ASN A 153 -15.80 -34.86 0.56
C ASN A 153 -16.87 -35.39 1.52
N ARG A 154 -17.39 -34.55 2.42
CA ARG A 154 -18.49 -34.93 3.31
C ARG A 154 -19.81 -34.93 2.55
N LYS A 155 -20.76 -35.73 3.02
CA LYS A 155 -22.13 -35.67 2.53
C LYS A 155 -22.65 -34.23 2.66
N ASP A 156 -23.28 -33.73 1.60
CA ASP A 156 -23.86 -32.38 1.51
C ASP A 156 -22.83 -31.23 1.65
N ALA A 157 -21.55 -31.48 1.33
CA ALA A 157 -20.51 -30.45 1.32
C ALA A 157 -20.49 -29.58 0.04
N GLY A 158 -21.27 -29.96 -0.98
CA GLY A 158 -21.39 -29.20 -2.22
C GLY A 158 -22.38 -28.04 -2.12
N THR A 159 -22.39 -27.17 -3.13
CA THR A 159 -23.33 -26.05 -3.21
C THR A 159 -23.75 -25.73 -4.64
N ASP A 160 -25.02 -25.39 -4.82
CA ASP A 160 -25.58 -24.85 -6.07
C ASP A 160 -25.62 -23.30 -6.07
N ALA A 161 -25.18 -22.67 -4.97
CA ALA A 161 -25.16 -21.21 -4.84
C ALA A 161 -24.10 -20.57 -5.74
N ASP A 162 -24.30 -19.27 -6.02
CA ASP A 162 -23.28 -18.46 -6.66
C ASP A 162 -22.13 -18.22 -5.67
N VAL A 163 -20.94 -18.69 -6.02
CA VAL A 163 -19.74 -18.48 -5.21
C VAL A 163 -18.99 -17.25 -5.71
N PHE A 164 -18.60 -16.38 -4.77
CA PHE A 164 -17.86 -15.16 -5.02
C PHE A 164 -16.50 -15.19 -4.33
N ILE A 165 -15.50 -14.60 -4.97
CA ILE A 165 -14.17 -14.39 -4.42
C ILE A 165 -13.84 -12.90 -4.38
N THR A 166 -13.23 -12.46 -3.28
CA THR A 166 -12.62 -11.12 -3.18
C THR A 166 -11.13 -11.30 -2.88
N LEU A 167 -10.28 -10.68 -3.69
CA LEU A 167 -8.83 -10.71 -3.50
C LEU A 167 -8.40 -9.47 -2.72
N TYR A 168 -7.51 -9.66 -1.75
CA TYR A 168 -6.91 -8.60 -0.95
C TYR A 168 -5.40 -8.60 -1.15
N GLY A 169 -4.83 -7.45 -1.44
CA GLY A 169 -3.39 -7.29 -1.56
C GLY A 169 -2.94 -5.87 -1.25
N ASN A 170 -1.74 -5.55 -1.69
CA ASN A 170 -1.08 -4.30 -1.30
C ASN A 170 -1.71 -3.04 -1.91
N LEU A 171 -2.43 -3.19 -3.03
CA LEU A 171 -3.16 -2.10 -3.68
C LEU A 171 -4.63 -1.98 -3.22
N GLY A 172 -5.04 -2.76 -2.23
CA GLY A 172 -6.41 -2.78 -1.72
C GLY A 172 -7.11 -4.11 -2.00
N GLU A 173 -8.43 -4.05 -2.17
CA GLU A 173 -9.28 -5.21 -2.47
C GLU A 173 -9.90 -5.10 -3.87
N THR A 174 -10.23 -6.24 -4.46
CA THR A 174 -11.08 -6.27 -5.66
C THR A 174 -12.54 -6.08 -5.26
N ASN A 175 -13.42 -5.82 -6.23
CA ASN A 175 -14.84 -6.12 -6.03
C ASN A 175 -15.04 -7.64 -5.83
N ALA A 176 -16.20 -8.04 -5.31
CA ALA A 176 -16.60 -9.45 -5.28
C ALA A 176 -16.76 -9.96 -6.72
N ILE A 177 -15.99 -10.99 -7.08
CA ILE A 177 -15.97 -11.60 -8.41
C ILE A 177 -16.69 -12.93 -8.32
N ARG A 178 -17.75 -13.11 -9.09
CA ARG A 178 -18.44 -14.40 -9.21
C ARG A 178 -17.53 -15.39 -9.92
N LEU A 179 -17.31 -16.56 -9.32
CA LEU A 179 -16.65 -17.68 -9.98
C LEU A 179 -17.62 -18.25 -11.00
N ALA A 180 -17.32 -18.11 -12.29
CA ALA A 180 -18.20 -18.58 -13.37
C ALA A 180 -18.32 -20.12 -13.31
N SER A 181 -19.40 -20.59 -12.71
CA SER A 181 -19.72 -21.99 -12.51
C SER A 181 -20.77 -22.49 -13.49
N ASN A 182 -20.79 -23.81 -13.68
CA ASN A 182 -21.93 -24.52 -14.27
C ASN A 182 -22.62 -25.35 -13.17
N LYS A 183 -23.72 -26.03 -13.50
CA LYS A 183 -24.51 -26.85 -12.56
C LYS A 183 -23.76 -28.04 -11.91
N LYS A 184 -22.47 -28.22 -12.18
CA LYS A 184 -21.64 -29.30 -11.62
C LYS A 184 -20.39 -28.78 -10.91
N SER A 185 -20.23 -27.46 -10.78
CA SER A 185 -19.13 -26.89 -10.03
C SER A 185 -19.44 -26.93 -8.53
N PHE A 186 -18.41 -26.97 -7.69
CA PHE A 186 -18.52 -26.97 -6.22
C PHE A 186 -19.23 -28.20 -5.64
N GLU A 187 -19.08 -29.35 -6.29
CA GLU A 187 -19.64 -30.62 -5.84
C GLU A 187 -18.75 -31.32 -4.80
N ALA A 188 -19.35 -32.10 -3.92
CA ALA A 188 -18.61 -32.77 -2.84
C ALA A 188 -17.47 -33.64 -3.38
N GLY A 189 -16.25 -33.40 -2.87
CA GLY A 189 -15.04 -34.10 -3.28
C GLY A 189 -14.44 -33.67 -4.63
N GLN A 190 -14.98 -32.63 -5.28
CA GLN A 190 -14.46 -32.14 -6.55
C GLN A 190 -13.39 -31.05 -6.39
N LYS A 191 -12.58 -30.92 -7.45
CA LYS A 191 -11.61 -29.85 -7.67
C LYS A 191 -12.05 -29.06 -8.90
N ASP A 192 -12.35 -27.79 -8.71
CA ASP A 192 -12.74 -26.88 -9.78
C ASP A 192 -11.66 -25.83 -10.03
N GLU A 193 -11.44 -25.46 -11.29
CA GLU A 193 -10.51 -24.39 -11.68
C GLU A 193 -11.26 -23.27 -12.41
N PHE A 194 -11.08 -22.04 -11.97
CA PHE A 194 -11.70 -20.85 -12.52
C PHE A 194 -10.63 -19.85 -12.94
N MET A 195 -10.86 -19.18 -14.08
CA MET A 195 -10.05 -18.05 -14.50
C MET A 195 -10.84 -16.78 -14.21
N ILE A 196 -10.29 -15.90 -13.38
CA ILE A 196 -10.86 -14.58 -13.10
C ILE A 196 -9.94 -13.51 -13.64
N GLU A 197 -10.52 -12.45 -14.17
CA GLU A 197 -9.79 -11.28 -14.64
C GLU A 197 -10.18 -10.09 -13.76
N CYS A 198 -9.20 -9.48 -13.09
CA CYS A 198 -9.45 -8.35 -12.20
C CYS A 198 -8.24 -7.43 -12.11
N THR A 199 -8.46 -6.21 -11.62
CA THR A 199 -7.36 -5.31 -11.28
C THR A 199 -6.38 -6.01 -10.34
N THR A 200 -5.09 -5.93 -10.65
CA THR A 200 -4.08 -6.56 -9.80
C THR A 200 -4.17 -6.01 -8.38
N VAL A 201 -4.06 -6.89 -7.39
CA VAL A 201 -3.83 -6.50 -5.99
C VAL A 201 -2.34 -6.48 -5.65
N CYS A 202 -1.47 -6.66 -6.66
CA CYS A 202 -0.06 -6.98 -6.53
C CYS A 202 0.15 -8.27 -5.71
N GLU A 203 0.82 -8.19 -4.57
CA GLU A 203 1.03 -9.34 -3.67
C GLU A 203 -0.29 -9.68 -3.00
N LEU A 204 -0.77 -10.92 -3.20
CA LEU A 204 -1.99 -11.42 -2.59
C LEU A 204 -1.74 -11.71 -1.11
N ASN A 205 -2.46 -10.99 -0.25
CA ASN A 205 -2.35 -11.10 1.21
C ASN A 205 -3.44 -12.00 1.79
N LYS A 206 -4.65 -11.93 1.22
CA LYS A 206 -5.84 -12.64 1.72
C LYS A 206 -6.84 -12.87 0.59
N ILE A 207 -7.64 -13.92 0.72
CA ILE A 207 -8.85 -14.13 -0.06
C ILE A 207 -10.06 -14.21 0.86
N LEU A 208 -11.22 -13.76 0.38
CA LEU A 208 -12.52 -14.00 0.98
C LEU A 208 -13.37 -14.79 -0.02
N ILE A 209 -13.98 -15.88 0.46
CA ILE A 209 -14.95 -16.67 -0.30
C ILE A 209 -16.32 -16.47 0.36
N ALA A 210 -17.33 -16.23 -0.46
CA ALA A 210 -18.73 -16.06 -0.04
C ALA A 210 -19.67 -16.78 -1.01
N HIS A 211 -20.89 -17.08 -0.57
CA HIS A 211 -21.96 -17.58 -1.44
C HIS A 211 -23.30 -16.90 -1.09
N ASN A 212 -24.28 -16.94 -2.00
CA ASN A 212 -25.64 -16.49 -1.73
C ASN A 212 -26.55 -17.59 -1.17
#